data_AF-A0A2N1PQW8-F1
#
_entry.id   AF-A0A2N1PQW8-F1
#
_cell.length_a   1.000
_cell.length_b   1.000
_cell.length_c   1.000
_cell.angle_alpha   90.00
_cell.angle_beta   90.00
_cell.angle_gamma   90.00
#
_symmetry.space_group_name_H-M   'P 1'
#
loop_
_entity.id
_entity.type
_entity.pdbx_description
1 polymer ?
#
loop_
_entity_poly.entity_id
_entity_poly.type
_entity_poly.pdbx_seq_one_letter_code
_entity_poly.pdbx_strand_id
1 'polypeptide(L)'
;TEGLTKKNEQILMELFEKIASNDPEYDQLTYKFLDYRNYMSYDIEVTNKNGNKSLFSKVSKEKSGGETQVPFYIVIAASFQQLLTKNRRVDSGCIVLFDEAFNNMDESRIDAMMKFYNSLSIQLFIAVPPQRVSNIINYVNTSLVIVKDNDYAIVETFKDERLLRV
;
A
#
# COMPACT_ATOMS: atom_id res chain seq x y z
N THR A 1 -3.98 -20.98 -37.46
CA THR A 1 -4.79 -19.75 -37.45
C THR A 1 -6.23 -20.00 -37.91
N GLU A 2 -6.75 -21.23 -37.80
CA GLU A 2 -8.15 -21.50 -38.13
C GLU A 2 -9.02 -21.13 -36.94
N GLY A 3 -9.91 -20.15 -37.12
CA GLY A 3 -10.90 -19.75 -36.10
C GLY A 3 -10.96 -18.25 -35.79
N LEU A 4 -10.06 -17.41 -36.35
CA LEU A 4 -10.17 -15.96 -36.22
C LEU A 4 -11.11 -15.39 -37.29
N THR A 5 -11.95 -14.43 -36.91
CA THR A 5 -12.70 -13.62 -37.86
C THR A 5 -11.75 -12.76 -38.69
N LYS A 6 -12.11 -12.44 -39.95
CA LYS A 6 -11.30 -11.59 -40.86
C LYS A 6 -10.86 -10.26 -40.21
N LYS A 7 -11.72 -9.68 -39.36
CA LYS A 7 -11.42 -8.49 -38.58
C LYS A 7 -10.28 -8.71 -37.59
N ASN A 8 -10.29 -9.83 -36.88
CA ASN A 8 -9.25 -10.12 -35.89
C ASN A 8 -7.92 -10.50 -36.56
N GLU A 9 -7.95 -11.13 -37.74
CA GLU A 9 -6.74 -11.35 -38.55
C GLU A 9 -6.09 -10.02 -38.97
N GLN A 10 -6.88 -9.06 -39.46
CA GLN A 10 -6.38 -7.72 -39.78
C GLN A 10 -5.77 -7.02 -38.56
N ILE A 11 -6.45 -7.04 -37.41
CA ILE A 11 -5.94 -6.43 -36.17
C ILE A 11 -4.63 -7.10 -35.75
N LEU A 12 -4.54 -8.43 -35.84
CA LEU A 12 -3.34 -9.17 -35.44
C LEU A 12 -2.14 -8.87 -36.36
N MET A 13 -2.40 -8.73 -37.67
CA MET A 13 -1.38 -8.32 -38.63
C MET A 13 -0.90 -6.89 -38.36
N GLU A 14 -1.81 -5.95 -38.11
CA GLU A 14 -1.49 -4.56 -37.76
C GLU A 14 -0.67 -4.47 -36.45
N LEU A 15 -1.02 -5.28 -35.45
CA LEU A 15 -0.28 -5.38 -34.20
C LEU A 15 1.14 -5.93 -34.42
N PHE A 16 1.26 -6.96 -35.26
CA PHE A 16 2.56 -7.55 -35.60
C PHE A 16 3.46 -6.56 -36.34
N GLU A 17 2.93 -5.85 -37.34
CA GLU A 17 3.67 -4.82 -38.06
C GLU A 17 4.14 -3.69 -37.14
N LYS A 18 3.30 -3.24 -36.21
CA LYS A 18 3.66 -2.20 -35.23
C LYS A 18 4.73 -2.67 -34.24
N ILE A 19 4.65 -3.91 -33.76
CA ILE A 19 5.62 -4.47 -32.81
C ILE A 19 6.98 -4.77 -33.49
N ALA A 20 6.96 -5.23 -34.74
CA ALA A 20 8.15 -5.58 -35.51
C ALA A 20 8.80 -4.39 -36.24
N SER A 21 8.18 -3.21 -36.20
CA SER A 21 8.72 -1.98 -36.78
C SER A 21 9.93 -1.47 -35.98
N ASN A 22 10.93 -0.94 -36.68
CA ASN A 22 12.10 -0.25 -36.10
C ASN A 22 11.89 1.27 -36.01
N ASP A 23 10.65 1.74 -36.18
CA ASP A 23 10.32 3.16 -36.06
C ASP A 23 10.32 3.57 -34.57
N PRO A 24 11.13 4.58 -34.17
CA PRO A 24 11.16 5.08 -32.79
C PRO A 24 9.79 5.56 -32.27
N GLU A 25 8.86 5.92 -33.16
CA GLU A 25 7.51 6.31 -32.78
C GLU A 25 6.72 5.13 -32.18
N TYR A 26 7.01 3.90 -32.59
CA TYR A 26 6.35 2.68 -32.10
C TYR A 26 7.06 2.02 -30.93
N ASP A 27 8.28 2.43 -30.56
CA ASP A 27 9.02 1.83 -29.44
C ASP A 27 8.20 1.82 -28.13
N GLN A 28 7.61 2.95 -27.76
CA GLN A 28 6.77 3.03 -26.55
C GLN A 28 5.53 2.13 -26.62
N LEU A 29 4.97 1.96 -27.82
CA LEU A 29 3.80 1.12 -28.05
C LEU A 29 4.19 -0.37 -27.95
N THR A 30 5.33 -0.74 -28.53
CA THR A 30 5.93 -2.07 -28.46
C THR A 30 6.25 -2.47 -27.02
N TYR A 31 6.87 -1.59 -26.23
CA TYR A 31 7.10 -1.85 -24.81
C TYR A 31 5.80 -2.11 -24.03
N LYS A 32 4.71 -1.40 -24.36
CA LYS A 32 3.40 -1.64 -23.72
C LYS A 32 2.80 -2.98 -24.11
N PHE A 33 2.86 -3.37 -25.38
CA PHE A 33 2.27 -4.64 -25.84
C PHE A 33 3.08 -5.87 -25.45
N LEU A 34 4.40 -5.76 -25.33
CA LEU A 34 5.26 -6.87 -24.92
C LEU A 34 5.32 -7.07 -23.40
N ASP A 35 4.91 -6.07 -22.62
CA ASP A 35 4.85 -6.19 -21.17
C ASP A 35 3.60 -6.96 -20.72
N TYR A 36 3.80 -8.23 -20.38
CA TYR A 36 2.75 -9.13 -19.91
C TYR A 36 1.96 -8.59 -18.70
N ARG A 37 2.55 -7.68 -17.90
CA ARG A 37 1.90 -7.08 -16.73
C ARG A 37 0.68 -6.25 -17.11
N ASN A 38 0.64 -5.72 -18.34
CA ASN A 38 -0.50 -4.96 -18.85
C ASN A 38 -1.74 -5.82 -19.15
N TYR A 39 -1.59 -7.14 -19.14
CA TYR A 39 -2.66 -8.10 -19.38
C TYR A 39 -3.16 -8.78 -18.10
N MET A 40 -2.61 -8.39 -16.94
CA MET A 40 -3.01 -8.92 -15.64
C MET A 40 -3.95 -7.93 -14.94
N SER A 41 -5.08 -8.42 -14.46
CA SER A 41 -6.02 -7.65 -13.64
C SER A 41 -6.05 -8.23 -12.23
N TYR A 42 -5.78 -7.39 -11.23
CA TYR A 42 -5.75 -7.76 -9.83
C TYR A 42 -6.80 -6.96 -9.06
N ASP A 43 -7.41 -7.60 -8.07
CA ASP A 43 -8.36 -6.98 -7.16
C ASP A 43 -8.20 -7.55 -5.75
N ILE A 44 -8.68 -6.82 -4.75
CA ILE A 44 -8.59 -7.23 -3.35
C ILE A 44 -9.93 -7.85 -2.95
N GLU A 45 -9.90 -9.14 -2.62
CA GLU A 45 -11.05 -9.83 -2.03
C GLU A 45 -11.11 -9.55 -0.53
N VAL A 46 -12.20 -8.93 -0.08
CA VAL A 46 -12.49 -8.65 1.32
C VAL A 46 -13.54 -9.65 1.81
N THR A 47 -13.18 -10.42 2.83
CA THR A 47 -14.07 -11.39 3.48
C THR A 47 -14.55 -10.85 4.82
N ASN A 48 -15.87 -10.78 5.02
CA ASN A 48 -16.46 -10.37 6.29
C ASN A 48 -16.54 -11.55 7.28
N LYS A 49 -16.79 -11.28 8.57
CA LYS A 49 -16.93 -12.29 9.63
C LYS A 49 -17.98 -13.37 9.34
N ASN A 50 -18.98 -13.05 8.53
CA ASN A 50 -20.04 -13.98 8.12
C ASN A 50 -19.64 -14.86 6.91
N GLY A 51 -18.39 -14.77 6.43
CA GLY A 51 -17.90 -15.51 5.26
C GLY A 51 -18.28 -14.87 3.90
N ASN A 52 -19.02 -13.77 3.91
CA ASN A 52 -19.38 -13.06 2.67
C ASN A 52 -18.15 -12.41 2.04
N LYS A 53 -17.94 -12.70 0.76
CA LYS A 53 -16.84 -12.17 -0.06
C LYS A 53 -17.31 -10.96 -0.87
N SER A 54 -16.48 -9.94 -0.91
CA SER A 54 -16.71 -8.72 -1.69
C SER A 54 -15.41 -8.28 -2.34
N LEU A 55 -15.49 -7.72 -3.55
CA LEU A 55 -14.33 -7.22 -4.27
C LEU A 55 -14.15 -5.73 -4.00
N PHE A 56 -12.94 -5.32 -3.63
CA PHE A 56 -12.64 -3.92 -3.29
C PHE A 56 -13.02 -2.97 -4.43
N SER A 57 -12.75 -3.33 -5.69
CA SER A 57 -13.15 -2.52 -6.85
C SER A 57 -14.65 -2.18 -6.92
N LYS A 58 -15.51 -3.05 -6.38
CA LYS A 58 -16.97 -2.87 -6.39
C LYS A 58 -17.43 -2.03 -5.20
N VAL A 59 -16.88 -2.25 -4.02
CA VAL A 59 -17.31 -1.58 -2.78
C VAL A 59 -16.55 -0.27 -2.50
N SER A 60 -15.38 -0.05 -3.08
CA SER A 60 -14.57 1.17 -2.86
C SER A 60 -15.26 2.46 -3.34
N LYS A 61 -16.24 2.38 -4.24
CA LYS A 61 -17.00 3.55 -4.72
C LYS A 61 -18.13 3.98 -3.78
N GLU A 62 -18.54 3.11 -2.87
CA GLU A 62 -19.72 3.32 -2.00
C GLU A 62 -19.33 3.58 -0.53
N LYS A 63 -18.06 3.34 -0.17
CA LYS A 63 -17.59 3.34 1.22
C LYS A 63 -16.88 4.63 1.63
N SER A 64 -16.90 4.94 2.92
CA SER A 64 -16.32 6.17 3.48
C SER A 64 -14.79 6.20 3.35
N GLY A 65 -14.19 7.40 3.41
CA GLY A 65 -12.75 7.61 3.22
C GLY A 65 -11.83 6.74 4.06
N GLY A 66 -12.27 6.24 5.22
CA GLY A 66 -11.51 5.33 6.07
C GLY A 66 -11.42 3.90 5.57
N GLU A 67 -12.49 3.38 4.95
CA GLU A 67 -12.49 2.04 4.36
C GLU A 67 -11.68 1.99 3.07
N THR A 68 -11.59 3.12 2.37
CA THR A 68 -10.78 3.26 1.17
C THR A 68 -9.29 3.23 1.47
N GLN A 69 -8.83 3.72 2.64
CA GLN A 69 -7.40 3.82 2.96
C GLN A 69 -6.77 2.48 3.40
N VAL A 70 -7.50 1.63 4.13
CA VAL A 70 -6.95 0.38 4.71
C VAL A 70 -6.23 -0.51 3.68
N PRO A 71 -6.80 -0.78 2.49
CA PRO A 71 -6.14 -1.64 1.51
C PRO A 71 -4.83 -1.07 0.99
N PHE A 72 -4.67 0.26 0.91
CA PHE A 72 -3.40 0.87 0.51
C PHE A 72 -2.28 0.53 1.49
N TYR A 73 -2.54 0.66 2.79
CA TYR A 73 -1.57 0.29 3.82
C TYR A 73 -1.20 -1.20 3.76
N ILE A 74 -2.17 -2.08 3.48
CA ILE A 74 -1.90 -3.52 3.33
C ILE A 74 -1.01 -3.78 2.11
N VAL A 75 -1.33 -3.18 0.97
CA VAL A 75 -0.57 -3.36 -0.28
C VAL A 75 0.86 -2.85 -0.12
N ILE A 76 1.05 -1.67 0.47
CA ILE A 76 2.38 -1.09 0.73
C ILE A 76 3.22 -2.06 1.58
N ALA A 77 2.66 -2.52 2.70
CA ALA A 77 3.33 -3.46 3.59
C ALA A 77 3.68 -4.77 2.88
N ALA A 78 2.75 -5.34 2.12
CA ALA A 78 2.96 -6.58 1.37
C ALA A 78 4.05 -6.44 0.30
N SER A 79 4.09 -5.30 -0.40
CA SER A 79 5.15 -5.01 -1.38
C SER A 79 6.53 -4.99 -0.73
N PHE A 80 6.68 -4.29 0.40
CA PHE A 80 7.96 -4.22 1.10
C PHE A 80 8.37 -5.56 1.72
N GLN A 81 7.43 -6.27 2.36
CA GLN A 81 7.70 -7.59 2.94
C GLN A 81 8.15 -8.60 1.86
N GLN A 82 7.58 -8.53 0.65
CA GLN A 82 8.01 -9.38 -0.46
C GLN A 82 9.46 -9.08 -0.89
N LEU A 83 9.84 -7.80 -0.97
CA LEU A 83 11.19 -7.39 -1.32
C LEU A 83 12.21 -7.85 -0.28
N LEU A 84 11.90 -7.68 1.01
CA LEU A 84 12.75 -8.16 2.10
C LEU A 84 12.93 -9.68 2.07
N THR A 85 11.85 -10.42 1.80
CA THR A 85 11.89 -11.89 1.75
C THR A 85 12.71 -12.42 0.56
N LYS A 86 12.68 -11.73 -0.59
CA LYS A 86 13.48 -12.11 -1.77
C LYS A 86 14.97 -11.82 -1.58
N ASN A 87 15.33 -10.78 -0.83
CA ASN A 87 16.71 -10.32 -0.65
C ASN A 87 17.38 -10.82 0.65
N ARG A 88 16.96 -11.97 1.20
CA ARG A 88 17.44 -12.58 2.46
C ARG A 88 18.97 -12.75 2.62
N ARG A 89 19.76 -12.52 1.57
CA ARG A 89 21.23 -12.59 1.63
C ARG A 89 21.89 -11.30 2.12
N VAL A 90 21.14 -10.20 2.24
CA VAL A 90 21.62 -8.91 2.75
C VAL A 90 20.73 -8.54 3.93
N ASP A 91 21.33 -8.35 5.11
CA ASP A 91 20.64 -7.81 6.30
C ASP A 91 20.14 -6.40 5.98
N SER A 92 18.95 -6.34 5.38
CA SER A 92 18.38 -5.12 4.81
C SER A 92 17.32 -4.59 5.76
N GLY A 93 17.49 -3.36 6.25
CA GLY A 93 16.42 -2.65 6.95
C GLY A 93 15.39 -2.10 5.96
N CYS A 94 14.11 -2.13 6.34
CA CYS A 94 13.04 -1.43 5.63
C CYS A 94 12.41 -0.39 6.55
N ILE A 95 12.51 0.87 6.17
CA ILE A 95 11.85 1.98 6.87
C ILE A 95 10.70 2.47 6.00
N VAL A 96 9.53 2.62 6.61
CA VAL A 96 8.34 3.18 5.95
C VAL A 96 7.89 4.42 6.72
N LEU A 97 7.75 5.52 5.99
CA LEU A 97 7.35 6.83 6.49
C LEU A 97 5.88 7.06 6.13
N PHE A 98 5.04 7.32 7.14
CA PHE A 98 3.68 7.78 6.92
C PHE A 98 3.47 9.16 7.52
N ASP A 99 3.05 10.10 6.70
CA ASP A 99 2.58 11.42 7.14
C ASP A 99 1.06 11.39 7.32
N GLU A 100 0.56 12.09 8.33
CA GLU A 100 -0.86 12.12 8.72
C GLU A 100 -1.49 10.72 8.75
N ALA A 101 -0.75 9.77 9.35
CA ALA A 101 -1.11 8.37 9.32
C ALA A 101 -2.45 8.14 10.03
N PHE A 102 -3.29 7.29 9.43
CA PHE A 102 -4.54 6.82 10.01
C PHE A 102 -5.62 7.87 10.30
N ASN A 103 -5.48 9.11 9.81
CA ASN A 103 -6.39 10.22 10.14
C ASN A 103 -7.88 9.89 9.87
N ASN A 104 -8.17 9.20 8.75
CA ASN A 104 -9.53 8.86 8.33
C ASN A 104 -10.02 7.47 8.79
N MET A 105 -9.27 6.76 9.64
CA MET A 105 -9.66 5.42 10.12
C MET A 105 -10.33 5.47 11.50
N ASP A 106 -11.17 4.47 11.81
CA ASP A 106 -11.67 4.24 13.16
C ASP A 106 -10.64 3.47 14.00
N GLU A 107 -10.79 3.55 15.33
CA GLU A 107 -9.82 2.98 16.27
C GLU A 107 -9.60 1.48 16.05
N SER A 108 -10.66 0.73 15.73
CA SER A 108 -10.58 -0.71 15.52
C SER A 108 -9.72 -1.10 14.31
N ARG A 109 -9.76 -0.31 13.22
CA ARG A 109 -8.92 -0.51 12.04
C ARG A 109 -7.48 -0.10 12.30
N ILE A 110 -7.26 0.99 13.04
CA ILE A 110 -5.91 1.44 13.44
C ILE A 110 -5.23 0.35 14.25
N ASP A 111 -5.93 -0.17 15.26
CA ASP A 111 -5.46 -1.24 16.13
C ASP A 111 -5.06 -2.50 15.34
N ALA A 112 -5.92 -2.95 14.42
CA ALA A 112 -5.63 -4.08 13.55
C ALA A 112 -4.44 -3.81 12.62
N MET A 113 -4.32 -2.59 12.08
CA MET A 113 -3.24 -2.22 11.17
C MET A 113 -1.90 -2.16 11.90
N MET A 114 -1.85 -1.56 13.09
CA MET A 114 -0.62 -1.51 13.89
C MET A 114 -0.16 -2.92 14.30
N LYS A 115 -1.08 -3.81 14.71
CA LYS A 115 -0.77 -5.22 14.96
C LYS A 115 -0.20 -5.91 13.72
N PHE A 116 -0.79 -5.65 12.55
CA PHE A 116 -0.32 -6.18 11.29
C PHE A 116 1.10 -5.70 10.98
N TYR A 117 1.38 -4.40 11.06
CA TYR A 117 2.73 -3.87 10.79
C TYR A 117 3.77 -4.36 11.80
N ASN A 118 3.44 -4.48 13.08
CA ASN A 118 4.35 -5.00 14.10
C ASN A 118 4.68 -6.50 13.90
N SER A 119 3.87 -7.23 13.13
CA SER A 119 4.16 -8.62 12.74
C SER A 119 5.14 -8.74 11.55
N LEU A 120 5.44 -7.63 10.88
CA LEU A 120 6.31 -7.58 9.71
C LEU A 120 7.73 -7.15 10.07
N SER A 121 8.68 -7.39 9.18
CA SER A 121 10.08 -6.96 9.34
C SER A 121 10.28 -5.53 8.84
N ILE A 122 9.33 -4.63 9.15
CA ILE A 122 9.29 -3.24 8.66
C ILE A 122 9.36 -2.31 9.87
N GLN A 123 10.28 -1.34 9.81
CA GLN A 123 10.36 -0.27 10.80
C GLN A 123 9.45 0.89 10.37
N LEU A 124 8.41 1.15 11.15
CA LEU A 124 7.49 2.26 10.93
C LEU A 124 8.00 3.56 11.55
N PHE A 125 7.89 4.64 10.79
CA PHE A 125 8.02 6.01 11.27
C PHE A 125 6.77 6.78 10.86
N ILE A 126 5.98 7.22 11.83
CA ILE A 126 4.65 7.77 11.58
C ILE A 126 4.51 9.15 12.23
N ALA A 127 3.99 10.11 11.46
CA ALA A 127 3.47 11.36 11.99
C ALA A 127 1.96 11.20 12.17
N VAL A 128 1.48 11.47 13.38
CA VAL A 128 0.09 11.27 13.76
C VAL A 128 -0.45 12.54 14.42
N PRO A 129 -1.70 12.94 14.12
CA PRO A 129 -2.30 14.08 14.80
C PRO A 129 -2.55 13.75 16.29
N PRO A 130 -2.55 14.76 17.19
CA PRO A 130 -2.66 14.55 18.63
C PRO A 130 -3.85 13.69 19.07
N GLN A 131 -4.97 13.82 18.37
CA GLN A 131 -6.20 13.06 18.63
C GLN A 131 -6.08 11.54 18.44
N ARG A 132 -5.05 11.04 17.75
CA ARG A 132 -4.86 9.61 17.45
C ARG A 132 -3.74 8.96 18.26
N VAL A 133 -3.02 9.74 19.06
CA VAL A 133 -1.87 9.27 19.83
C VAL A 133 -2.26 8.12 20.77
N SER A 134 -3.40 8.23 21.46
CA SER A 134 -3.89 7.20 22.39
C SER A 134 -4.11 5.82 21.75
N ASN A 135 -4.47 5.77 20.46
CA ASN A 135 -4.71 4.51 19.75
C ASN A 135 -3.42 3.82 19.30
N ILE A 136 -2.35 4.59 19.12
CA ILE A 136 -1.12 4.16 18.45
C ILE A 136 0.03 3.98 19.43
N ILE A 137 0.03 4.73 20.54
CA ILE A 137 1.13 4.79 21.50
C ILE A 137 1.56 3.42 22.04
N ASN A 138 0.60 2.51 22.22
CA ASN A 138 0.86 1.15 22.72
C ASN A 138 1.58 0.24 21.72
N TYR A 139 1.62 0.64 20.45
CA TYR A 139 2.20 -0.15 19.36
C TYR A 139 3.58 0.34 18.93
N VAL A 140 4.04 1.47 19.45
CA VAL A 140 5.31 2.11 19.07
C VAL A 140 6.30 2.08 20.22
N ASN A 141 7.58 1.87 19.91
CA ASN A 141 8.64 1.84 20.93
C ASN A 141 9.14 3.23 21.32
N THR A 142 9.10 4.16 20.36
CA THR A 142 9.59 5.53 20.51
C THR A 142 8.49 6.48 20.13
N SER A 143 8.25 7.48 20.96
CA SER A 143 7.26 8.53 20.70
C SER A 143 7.88 9.87 20.98
N LEU A 144 7.78 10.76 20.00
CA LEU A 144 8.29 12.12 20.07
C LEU A 144 7.10 13.07 19.95
N VAL A 145 7.01 14.04 20.85
CA VAL A 145 6.03 15.12 20.80
C VAL A 145 6.73 16.36 20.29
N ILE A 146 6.10 17.01 19.32
CA ILE A 146 6.61 18.22 18.69
C ILE A 146 5.70 19.37 19.11
N VAL A 147 6.27 20.40 19.74
CA VAL A 147 5.59 21.63 20.13
C VAL A 147 6.22 22.79 19.39
N LYS A 148 5.40 23.59 18.71
CA LYS A 148 5.84 24.83 18.08
C LYS A 148 5.81 25.97 19.09
N ASP A 149 6.93 26.65 19.28
CA ASP A 149 7.06 27.88 20.07
C ASP A 149 7.71 28.97 19.21
N ASN A 150 6.90 29.95 18.78
CA ASN A 150 7.29 30.97 17.79
C ASN A 150 7.89 30.35 16.51
N ASP A 151 9.17 30.60 16.24
CA ASP A 151 9.92 30.08 15.09
C ASP A 151 10.71 28.80 15.42
N TYR A 152 10.55 28.26 16.62
CA TYR A 152 11.23 27.06 17.08
C TYR A 152 10.26 25.87 17.15
N ALA A 153 10.79 24.69 16.83
CA ALA A 153 10.13 23.41 17.08
C ALA A 153 10.89 22.70 18.21
N ILE A 154 10.22 22.53 19.34
CA ILE A 154 10.74 21.81 20.50
C ILE A 154 10.29 20.36 20.36
N VAL A 155 11.24 19.43 20.43
CA VAL A 155 10.99 17.98 20.32
C VAL A 155 11.36 17.31 21.63
N GLU A 156 10.37 16.67 22.26
CA GLU A 156 10.55 15.97 23.52
C GLU A 156 10.12 14.52 23.40
N THR A 157 10.75 13.64 24.18
CA THR A 157 10.33 12.23 24.22
C THR A 157 9.10 12.10 25.09
N PHE A 158 8.06 11.47 24.56
CA PHE A 158 6.83 11.18 25.29
C PHE A 158 6.82 9.71 25.72
N LYS A 159 6.62 9.47 27.02
CA LYS A 159 6.42 8.15 27.59
C LYS A 159 5.12 8.16 28.37
N ASP A 160 4.19 7.27 28.04
CA ASP A 160 2.97 7.10 28.83
C ASP A 160 3.29 6.30 30.10
N GLU A 161 3.41 7.00 31.24
CA GLU A 161 3.74 6.39 32.54
C GLU A 161 2.67 5.40 33.04
N ARG A 162 1.46 5.40 32.46
CA ARG A 162 0.41 4.44 32.82
C ARG A 162 0.74 3.01 32.39
N LEU A 163 1.68 2.83 31.46
CA LEU A 163 2.15 1.52 30.98
C LEU A 163 3.31 0.95 31.81
N LEU A 164 3.87 1.71 32.75
CA LEU A 164 4.99 1.29 33.61
C LEU A 164 4.54 0.55 34.88
N ARG A 165 3.23 0.38 35.09
CA ARG A 165 2.67 -0.45 36.17
C ARG A 165 2.23 -1.81 35.63
N VAL A 166 3.20 -2.69 35.41
CA VAL A 166 3.01 -4.14 35.34
C VAL A 166 3.95 -4.77 36.35
#